data_AF-A0A7J2NGW1-F1
#
_entry.id   AF-A0A7J2NGW1-F1
#
_cell.length_a   1.000
_cell.length_b   1.000
_cell.length_c   1.000
_cell.angle_alpha   90.00
_cell.angle_beta   90.00
_cell.angle_gamma   90.00
#
_symmetry.space_group_name_H-M   'P 1'
#
loop_
_entity.id
_entity.type
_entity.pdbx_description
1 polymer ?
#
loop_
_entity_poly.entity_id
_entity_poly.type
_entity_poly.pdbx_seq_one_letter_code
_entity_poly.pdbx_strand_id
1 'polypeptide(L)' 'MLTVRLLRPSDVNSITELTRSSLGEAYPTSFYLTIIEHWPEGSLVATDGNRIAGFIVGVISGVRQAR' A
#
# COMPACT_ATOMS: atom_id res chain seq x y z
N MET A 1 -20.03 1.18 -2.25
CA MET A 1 -20.02 0.33 -1.03
C MET A 1 -18.57 0.10 -0.66
N LEU A 2 -18.19 0.45 0.57
CA LEU A 2 -16.81 0.33 1.00
C LEU A 2 -16.47 -1.13 1.31
N THR A 3 -15.39 -1.64 0.72
CA THR A 3 -14.88 -2.99 0.94
C THR A 3 -13.43 -2.91 1.36
N VAL A 4 -13.03 -3.68 2.38
CA VAL A 4 -11.64 -3.77 2.84
C VAL A 4 -11.06 -5.11 2.43
N ARG A 5 -9.85 -5.09 1.87
CA ARG A 5 -9.13 -6.30 1.43
C ARG A 5 -7.62 -6.11 1.55
N LEU A 6 -6.87 -7.21 1.43
CA LEU A 6 -5.42 -7.16 1.30
C LEU A 6 -4.99 -6.29 0.11
N LEU A 7 -3.92 -5.53 0.33
CA LEU A 7 -3.21 -4.78 -0.71
C LEU A 7 -2.56 -5.78 -1.69
N ARG A 8 -2.70 -5.53 -2.99
CA ARG A 8 -2.13 -6.35 -4.06
C ARG A 8 -1.12 -5.54 -4.87
N PRO A 9 -0.16 -6.18 -5.56
CA PRO A 9 0.78 -5.46 -6.43
C PRO A 9 0.09 -4.58 -7.48
N SER A 10 -1.09 -4.99 -7.98
CA SER A 10 -1.89 -4.21 -8.93
C SER A 10 -2.40 -2.88 -8.39
N ASP A 11 -2.46 -2.71 -7.07
CA ASP A 11 -2.98 -1.51 -6.40
C ASP A 11 -1.90 -0.41 -6.23
N VAL A 12 -0.61 -0.76 -6.43
CA VAL A 12 0.54 0.09 -6.08
C VAL A 12 0.50 1.46 -6.76
N ASN A 13 0.11 1.51 -8.03
CA ASN A 13 0.00 2.77 -8.77
C ASN A 13 -1.06 3.69 -8.14
N SER A 14 -2.22 3.14 -7.80
CA SER A 14 -3.33 3.90 -7.22
C SER A 14 -2.99 4.40 -5.81
N ILE A 15 -2.33 3.60 -4.96
CA ILE A 15 -1.93 4.09 -3.63
C ILE A 15 -0.78 5.10 -3.71
N THR A 16 0.12 4.97 -4.70
CA THR A 16 1.22 5.94 -4.90
C THR A 16 0.66 7.32 -5.26
N GLU A 17 -0.34 7.37 -6.14
CA GLU A 17 -1.05 8.61 -6.47
C GLU A 17 -1.84 9.15 -5.28
N LEU A 18 -2.47 8.28 -4.49
CA LEU A 18 -3.23 8.66 -3.31
C LEU A 18 -2.32 9.26 -2.22
N THR A 19 -1.17 8.65 -1.94
CA THR A 19 -0.14 9.19 -1.02
C THR A 19 0.33 10.57 -1.48
N ARG A 20 0.67 10.70 -2.77
CA ARG A 20 1.14 11.98 -3.33
C ARG A 20 0.10 13.08 -3.20
N SER A 21 -1.15 12.79 -3.52
CA SER A 21 -2.24 13.77 -3.49
C SER A 21 -2.75 14.09 -2.08
N SER A 22 -2.67 13.14 -1.14
CA SER A 22 -3.30 13.27 0.18
C SER A 22 -2.33 13.64 1.29
N LEU A 23 -1.08 13.15 1.22
CA LEU A 23 -0.06 13.37 2.26
C LEU A 23 1.06 14.31 1.78
N GLY A 24 1.15 14.56 0.47
CA GLY A 24 2.26 15.30 -0.13
C GLY A 24 3.58 14.53 -0.17
N GLU A 25 3.59 13.27 0.27
CA GLU A 25 4.75 12.38 0.25
C GLU A 25 4.84 11.63 -1.07
N ALA A 26 6.06 11.36 -1.53
CA ALA A 26 6.30 10.60 -2.75
C ALA A 26 7.29 9.48 -2.47
N TYR A 27 6.77 8.25 -2.37
CA TYR A 27 7.57 7.03 -2.34
C TYR A 27 7.61 6.39 -3.72
N PRO A 28 8.76 5.81 -4.13
CA PRO A 28 8.83 5.04 -5.37
C PRO A 28 7.94 3.81 -5.29
N THR A 29 7.41 3.34 -6.42
CA THR A 29 6.57 2.13 -6.47
C THR A 29 7.29 0.89 -5.91
N SER A 30 8.61 0.82 -6.07
CA SER A 30 9.45 -0.23 -5.50
C SER A 30 9.33 -0.33 -3.99
N PHE A 31 9.17 0.79 -3.27
CA PHE A 31 8.99 0.78 -1.82
C PHE A 31 7.79 -0.05 -1.39
N TYR A 32 6.63 0.19 -2.03
CA TYR A 32 5.41 -0.56 -1.71
C TYR A 32 5.50 -2.01 -2.17
N LEU A 33 6.13 -2.28 -3.32
CA LEU A 33 6.33 -3.64 -3.81
C LEU A 33 7.20 -4.46 -2.84
N THR A 34 8.31 -3.88 -2.36
CA THR A 34 9.18 -4.52 -1.36
C THR A 34 8.40 -4.82 -0.08
N ILE A 35 7.52 -3.91 0.36
CA ILE A 35 6.69 -4.16 1.55
C ILE A 35 5.70 -5.31 1.33
N ILE A 36 4.99 -5.34 0.20
CA ILE A 36 4.04 -6.43 -0.11
C ILE A 36 4.78 -7.77 -0.23
N GLU A 37 6.00 -7.78 -0.76
CA GLU A 37 6.84 -8.99 -0.84
C GLU A 37 7.26 -9.51 0.54
N HIS A 38 7.69 -8.62 1.43
CA HIS A 38 8.20 -9.01 2.75
C HIS A 38 7.09 -9.25 3.78
N TRP A 39 5.95 -8.56 3.64
CA TRP A 39 4.79 -8.62 4.54
C TRP A 39 3.47 -8.68 3.75
N PRO A 40 3.17 -9.80 3.07
CA PRO A 40 2.01 -9.92 2.17
C PRO A 40 0.66 -9.73 2.85
N GLU A 41 0.58 -10.00 4.16
CA GLU A 41 -0.63 -9.85 4.97
C GLU A 41 -0.61 -8.58 5.84
N GLY A 42 0.45 -7.76 5.74
CA GLY A 42 0.66 -6.58 6.59
C GLY A 42 -0.07 -5.32 6.13
N SER A 43 -0.66 -5.34 4.94
CA SER A 43 -1.21 -4.13 4.30
C SER A 43 -2.62 -4.34 3.76
N LEU A 44 -3.46 -3.32 3.92
CA LEU A 44 -4.88 -3.33 3.53
C LEU A 44 -5.21 -2.13 2.65
N VAL A 45 -6.21 -2.29 1.79
CA VAL A 45 -6.85 -1.22 1.03
C VAL A 45 -8.34 -1.17 1.30
N ALA A 46 -8.89 0.03 1.35
CA ALA A 46 -10.33 0.29 1.32
C ALA A 46 -10.71 0.73 -0.09
N THR A 47 -11.67 0.03 -0.70
CA THR A 47 -12.17 0.31 -2.05
C THR A 47 -13.63 0.77 -2.00
N ASP A 48 -13.97 1.78 -2.78
CA ASP A 48 -15.35 2.12 -3.11
C ASP A 48 -15.58 1.88 -4.61
N GLY A 49 -16.21 0.73 -4.94
CA GLY A 49 -16.25 0.22 -6.30
C GLY A 49 -14.85 -0.11 -6.81
N ASN A 50 -14.46 0.48 -7.95
CA ASN A 50 -13.13 0.28 -8.55
C ASN A 50 -12.08 1.28 -8.08
N ARG A 51 -12.43 2.21 -7.18
CA ARG A 51 -11.52 3.24 -6.68
C ARG A 51 -10.97 2.85 -5.31
N ILE A 52 -9.65 2.99 -5.13
CA ILE A 52 -9.05 2.95 -3.79
C ILE A 52 -9.34 4.27 -3.08
N ALA A 53 -10.05 4.20 -1.96
CA ALA A 53 -10.42 5.34 -1.14
C ALA A 53 -9.41 5.60 -0.01
N GLY A 54 -8.65 4.58 0.38
CA GLY A 54 -7.65 4.64 1.44
C GLY A 54 -6.86 3.35 1.54
N PHE A 55 -5.74 3.37 2.25
CA PHE A 55 -4.91 2.19 2.48
C PHE A 55 -4.14 2.32 3.79
N ILE A 56 -3.68 1.19 4.31
CA ILE A 56 -2.78 1.08 5.46
C ILE A 56 -1.62 0.18 5.05
N VAL A 57 -0.40 0.62 5.36
CA VAL A 57 0.82 -0.16 5.17
C VAL A 57 1.40 -0.49 6.54
N GLY A 58 1.51 -1.78 6.83
CA GLY A 58 2.11 -2.30 8.05
C GLY A 58 3.36 -3.09 7.74
N VAL A 59 4.41 -2.83 8.52
CA VAL A 59 5.67 -3.58 8.50
C VAL A 59 6.03 -4.01 9.92
N ILE A 60 6.72 -5.14 10.06
CA ILE A 60 7.28 -5.55 11.35
C ILE A 60 8.67 -4.93 11.49
N SER A 61 8.90 -4.15 12.55
CA SER A 61 10.22 -3.60 12.85
C SER A 61 11.19 -4.71 13.29
N GLY A 62 12.40 -4.72 12.74
CA GLY A 62 13.43 -5.71 13.01
C GLY A 62 14.57 -5.69 11.99
N VAL A 63 15.58 -6.55 12.15
CA VAL A 63 16.81 -6.59 11.30
C VAL A 63 16.57 -7.14 9.89
N ARG A 64 15.30 -7.29 9.45
CA ARG A 64 15.03 -7.54 8.02
C ARG A 64 15.02 -6.20 7.31
N GLN A 65 16.18 -5.84 6.74
CA GLN A 65 16.26 -4.80 5.72
C GLN A 65 15.32 -5.21 4.57
N ALA A 66 14.32 -4.37 4.31
CA ALA A 66 13.77 -4.22 2.98
C ALA A 66 14.95 -3.80 2.08
N ARG A 67 15.54 -4.75 1.37
CA ARG A 67 16.56 -4.48 0.35
C ARG A 67 15.89 -4.06 -0.95
#